data_AF-A0A376U5F4-F1
#
_entry.id   AF-A0A376U5F4-F1
#
_cell.length_a   1.000
_cell.length_b   1.000
_cell.length_c   1.000
_cell.angle_alpha   90.00
_cell.angle_beta   90.00
_cell.angle_gamma   90.00
#
_symmetry.space_group_name_H-M   'P 1'
#
loop_
_entity.id
_entity.type
_entity.pdbx_description
1 polymer ?
#
loop_
_entity_poly.entity_id
_entity_poly.type
_entity_poly.pdbx_seq_one_letter_code
_entity_poly.pdbx_strand_id
1 'polypeptide(L)'
;MIIGGFSAYSGVVDWAKMREIADSIGAYLFVDMAHVAGLVAAGVYPNPVPHAHVVTTTTHKTLAGPRGGLILAKGGSEELYKKLNSAVFPGGQGGPLMHVIAG
;
A
#
# COMPACT_ATOMS: atom_id res chain seq x y z
N MET A 1 14.38 -1.05 4.13
CA MET A 1 12.99 -0.67 3.83
C MET A 1 12.58 0.43 4.78
N ILE A 2 11.84 1.43 4.31
CA ILE A 2 11.21 2.49 5.09
C ILE A 2 9.70 2.34 4.96
N ILE A 3 8.97 2.44 6.09
CA ILE A 3 7.51 2.37 6.11
C ILE A 3 6.94 3.78 6.28
N GLY A 4 6.11 4.21 5.32
CA GLY A 4 5.41 5.49 5.34
C GLY A 4 3.91 5.32 5.50
N GLY A 5 3.43 5.18 6.73
CA GLY A 5 2.02 5.01 7.05
C GLY A 5 1.73 5.41 8.49
N PHE A 6 0.46 5.55 8.84
CA PHE A 6 0.06 5.97 10.18
C PHE A 6 -1.32 5.46 10.57
N SER A 7 -1.51 5.23 11.87
CA SER A 7 -2.81 4.94 12.48
C SER A 7 -3.42 6.16 13.18
N ALA A 8 -2.57 7.05 13.72
CA ALA A 8 -2.96 8.18 14.55
C ALA A 8 -2.07 9.40 14.29
N TYR A 9 -2.12 9.91 13.07
CA TYR A 9 -1.46 11.14 12.65
C TYR A 9 -2.47 12.00 11.89
N SER A 10 -2.53 13.30 12.22
CA SER A 10 -3.52 14.23 11.66
C SER A 10 -2.95 15.14 10.57
N GLY A 11 -1.63 15.15 10.39
CA GLY A 11 -0.97 15.96 9.37
C GLY A 11 -0.97 15.31 8.00
N VAL A 12 -0.39 16.02 7.03
CA VAL A 12 -0.16 15.52 5.68
C VAL A 12 1.23 14.91 5.59
N VAL A 13 1.32 13.69 5.05
CA VAL A 13 2.60 12.99 4.89
C VAL A 13 3.25 13.37 3.56
N ASP A 14 4.53 13.72 3.61
CA ASP A 14 5.36 13.96 2.43
C ASP A 14 6.07 12.68 1.97
N TRP A 15 5.37 11.86 1.19
CA TRP A 15 5.96 10.63 0.66
C TRP A 15 6.99 10.85 -0.43
N ALA A 16 7.00 12.02 -1.10
CA ALA A 16 8.06 12.37 -2.03
C ALA A 16 9.38 12.50 -1.27
N LYS A 17 9.37 13.19 -0.12
CA LYS A 17 10.56 13.29 0.73
C LYS A 17 10.99 11.95 1.29
N MET A 18 10.04 11.12 1.73
CA MET A 18 10.37 9.76 2.16
C MET A 18 10.99 8.93 1.03
N ARG A 19 10.57 9.15 -0.22
CA ARG A 19 11.12 8.48 -1.39
C ARG A 19 12.58 8.88 -1.64
N GLU A 20 12.88 10.18 -1.60
CA GLU A 20 14.27 10.68 -1.71
C GLU A 20 15.20 10.02 -0.67
N ILE A 21 14.73 9.93 0.58
CA ILE A 21 15.49 9.29 1.66
C ILE A 21 15.69 7.81 1.37
N ALA A 22 14.63 7.10 0.97
CA ALA A 22 14.70 5.69 0.65
C ALA A 22 15.71 5.41 -0.47
N ASP A 23 15.69 6.20 -1.55
CA ASP A 23 16.64 6.07 -2.66
C ASP A 23 18.08 6.34 -2.23
N SER A 24 18.32 7.34 -1.38
CA SER A 24 19.67 7.69 -0.91
C SER A 24 20.38 6.58 -0.12
N ILE A 25 19.63 5.62 0.43
CA ILE A 25 20.16 4.47 1.17
C ILE A 25 19.86 3.14 0.49
N GLY A 26 19.35 3.16 -0.75
CA GLY A 26 18.99 1.94 -1.50
C GLY A 26 17.88 1.10 -0.85
N ALA A 27 16.95 1.73 -0.13
CA ALA A 27 15.84 1.06 0.54
C ALA A 27 14.54 1.11 -0.27
N TYR A 28 13.70 0.09 -0.13
CA TYR A 28 12.30 0.17 -0.56
C TYR A 28 11.52 1.15 0.33
N LEU A 29 10.76 2.04 -0.29
CA LEU A 29 9.65 2.78 0.33
C LEU A 29 8.36 1.96 0.22
N PHE A 30 7.83 1.56 1.36
CA PHE A 30 6.57 0.84 1.51
C PHE A 30 5.57 1.73 2.23
N VAL A 31 4.43 2.06 1.62
CA VAL A 31 3.43 2.95 2.22
C VAL A 31 2.21 2.15 2.66
N ASP A 32 1.82 2.28 3.93
CA ASP A 32 0.52 1.80 4.40
C ASP A 32 -0.45 2.99 4.50
N MET A 33 -1.41 3.05 3.56
CA MET A 33 -2.41 4.11 3.51
C MET A 33 -3.76 3.72 4.13
N ALA A 34 -3.81 2.64 4.93
CA ALA A 34 -5.05 2.06 5.43
C ALA A 34 -6.08 3.06 6.00
N HIS A 35 -5.64 4.07 6.74
CA HIS A 35 -6.54 5.05 7.37
C HIS A 35 -7.04 6.15 6.40
N VAL A 36 -6.33 6.40 5.30
CA VAL A 36 -6.63 7.49 4.35
C VAL A 36 -6.99 7.01 2.95
N ALA A 37 -7.08 5.70 2.70
CA ALA A 37 -7.30 5.13 1.36
C ALA A 37 -8.54 5.69 0.63
N GLY A 38 -9.65 5.91 1.34
CA GLY A 38 -10.83 6.54 0.73
C GLY A 38 -10.61 8.02 0.39
N LEU A 39 -9.85 8.74 1.22
CA LEU A 39 -9.50 10.13 0.97
C LEU A 39 -8.56 10.27 -0.23
N VAL A 40 -7.61 9.33 -0.37
CA VAL A 40 -6.74 9.22 -1.54
C VAL A 40 -7.55 8.93 -2.80
N ALA A 41 -8.48 7.97 -2.73
CA ALA A 41 -9.35 7.63 -3.86
C ALA A 41 -10.27 8.79 -4.28
N ALA A 42 -10.74 9.59 -3.32
CA ALA A 42 -11.54 10.78 -3.56
C ALA A 42 -10.72 12.02 -3.98
N GLY A 43 -9.39 11.94 -4.01
CA GLY A 43 -8.50 13.04 -4.40
C GLY A 43 -8.40 14.17 -3.37
N VAL A 44 -8.79 13.94 -2.12
CA VAL A 44 -8.79 14.95 -1.03
C VAL A 44 -7.64 14.78 -0.02
N TYR A 45 -6.81 13.75 -0.21
CA TYR A 45 -5.55 13.55 0.49
C TYR A 45 -4.47 13.16 -0.53
N PRO A 46 -3.18 13.50 -0.33
CA PRO A 46 -2.15 13.21 -1.32
C PRO A 46 -2.11 11.73 -1.71
N ASN A 47 -1.64 11.44 -2.92
CA ASN A 47 -1.56 10.07 -3.44
C ASN A 47 -0.15 9.50 -3.26
N PRO A 48 0.04 8.39 -2.52
CA PRO A 48 1.37 7.79 -2.34
C PRO A 48 1.83 6.95 -3.54
N VAL A 49 0.92 6.52 -4.42
CA VAL A 49 1.21 5.58 -5.53
C VAL A 49 2.31 6.08 -6.49
N PRO A 50 2.43 7.39 -6.82
CA PRO A 50 3.52 7.89 -7.65
C PRO A 50 4.90 7.85 -6.99
N HIS A 51 4.98 7.72 -5.66
CA HIS A 51 6.23 7.83 -4.90
C HIS A 51 6.71 6.48 -4.34
N ALA A 52 5.79 5.69 -3.80
CA ALA A 52 6.10 4.44 -3.14
C ALA A 52 6.47 3.32 -4.13
N HIS A 53 7.33 2.41 -3.70
CA HIS A 53 7.59 1.18 -4.46
C HIS A 53 6.42 0.20 -4.31
N VAL A 54 5.85 0.14 -3.10
CA VAL A 54 4.70 -0.68 -2.74
C VAL A 54 3.77 0.14 -1.86
N VAL A 55 2.47 0.06 -2.11
CA VAL A 55 1.41 0.63 -1.28
C VAL A 55 0.50 -0.48 -0.78
N THR A 56 0.24 -0.53 0.52
CA THR A 56 -0.78 -1.41 1.10
C THR A 56 -1.92 -0.60 1.68
N THR A 57 -3.08 -1.24 1.77
CA THR A 57 -4.23 -0.66 2.44
C THR A 57 -5.19 -1.74 2.94
N THR A 58 -5.97 -1.39 3.95
CA THR A 58 -7.24 -2.06 4.25
C THR A 58 -8.36 -1.49 3.38
N THR A 59 -9.40 -2.28 3.12
CA THR A 59 -10.57 -1.82 2.33
C THR A 59 -11.73 -1.29 3.17
N HIS A 60 -11.76 -1.53 4.49
CA HIS A 60 -12.93 -1.27 5.35
C HIS A 60 -12.92 0.06 6.13
N LYS A 61 -11.86 0.86 6.04
CA LYS A 61 -11.78 2.15 6.76
C LYS A 61 -12.43 3.25 5.93
N THR A 62 -11.68 4.29 5.57
CA THR A 62 -12.18 5.39 4.75
C THR A 62 -12.58 4.96 3.34
N LEU A 63 -12.07 3.83 2.85
CA LEU A 63 -12.48 3.26 1.55
C LEU A 63 -13.87 2.58 1.59
N ALA A 64 -14.44 2.37 2.78
CA ALA A 64 -15.82 1.94 2.99
C ALA A 64 -16.26 0.61 2.34
N GLY A 65 -15.33 -0.30 2.06
CA GLY A 65 -15.59 -1.67 1.57
C GLY A 65 -15.61 -2.74 2.68
N PRO A 66 -15.56 -4.04 2.33
CA PRO A 66 -15.51 -5.13 3.30
C PRO A 66 -14.14 -5.21 4.00
N ARG A 67 -14.02 -6.06 5.02
CA ARG A 67 -12.74 -6.34 5.70
C ARG A 67 -11.82 -7.17 4.81
N GLY A 68 -11.05 -6.49 3.96
CA GLY A 68 -9.99 -7.04 3.14
C GLY A 68 -8.74 -6.15 3.14
N GLY A 69 -7.78 -6.52 2.29
CA GLY A 69 -6.55 -5.76 2.09
C GLY A 69 -6.07 -5.84 0.65
N LEU A 70 -5.31 -4.83 0.24
CA LEU A 70 -4.72 -4.72 -1.10
C LEU A 70 -3.22 -4.46 -1.00
N ILE A 71 -2.47 -5.01 -1.95
CA ILE A 71 -1.06 -4.72 -2.20
C ILE A 71 -0.95 -4.17 -3.61
N LEU A 72 -0.53 -2.92 -3.74
CA LEU A 72 -0.37 -2.21 -5.00
C LEU A 72 1.11 -1.97 -5.25
N ALA A 73 1.57 -2.24 -6.47
CA ALA A 73 2.90 -1.87 -6.92
C ALA A 73 2.80 -1.41 -8.38
N LYS A 74 3.34 -0.23 -8.69
CA LYS A 74 3.32 0.35 -10.04
C LYS A 74 4.75 0.60 -10.49
N GLY A 75 5.07 0.22 -11.73
CA GLY A 75 6.40 0.44 -12.32
C GLY A 75 7.53 -0.36 -11.66
N GLY A 76 7.18 -1.39 -10.88
CA GLY A 76 8.14 -2.36 -10.33
C GLY A 76 8.61 -3.36 -11.38
N SER A 77 9.63 -4.15 -11.02
CA SER A 77 10.13 -5.24 -11.86
C SER A 77 9.21 -6.47 -11.78
N GLU A 78 9.23 -7.30 -12.83
CA GLU A 78 8.59 -8.63 -12.82
C GLU A 78 9.03 -9.48 -11.62
N GLU A 79 10.27 -9.33 -11.17
CA GLU A 79 10.78 -10.01 -9.99
C GLU A 79 10.07 -9.53 -8.71
N LEU A 80 9.86 -8.22 -8.56
CA LEU A 80 9.12 -7.67 -7.42
C LEU A 80 7.67 -8.18 -7.43
N TYR A 81 6.99 -8.14 -8.58
CA TYR A 81 5.61 -8.62 -8.69
C TYR A 81 5.49 -10.10 -8.36
N LYS A 82 6.42 -10.94 -8.85
CA LYS A 82 6.47 -12.36 -8.50
C LYS A 82 6.70 -12.57 -7.01
N LYS A 83 7.61 -11.81 -6.38
CA LYS A 83 7.85 -11.87 -4.93
C LYS A 83 6.61 -11.50 -4.11
N LEU A 84 5.88 -10.45 -4.50
CA LEU A 84 4.65 -10.04 -3.81
C LEU A 84 3.56 -11.12 -3.93
N ASN A 85 3.34 -11.63 -5.14
CA ASN A 85 2.34 -12.68 -5.38
C ASN A 85 2.69 -13.97 -4.64
N SER A 86 3.95 -14.43 -4.72
CA SER A 86 4.39 -15.67 -4.07
C SER A 86 4.38 -15.58 -2.55
N ALA A 87 4.63 -14.38 -1.99
CA ALA A 87 4.51 -14.12 -0.56
C ALA A 87 3.06 -14.24 -0.08
N VAL A 88 2.06 -13.90 -0.90
CA VAL A 88 0.64 -14.14 -0.58
C VAL A 88 0.30 -15.61 -0.75
N PHE A 89 0.51 -16.17 -1.95
CA PHE A 89 0.27 -17.58 -2.25
C PHE A 89 1.41 -18.14 -3.12
N PRO A 90 2.04 -19.26 -2.74
CA PRO A 90 1.69 -20.17 -1.65
C PRO A 90 2.29 -19.78 -0.28
N GLY A 91 2.87 -18.58 -0.14
CA GLY A 91 3.64 -18.19 1.05
C GLY A 91 2.82 -18.07 2.34
N GLY A 92 1.99 -17.02 2.45
CA GLY A 92 1.30 -16.67 3.69
C GLY A 92 -0.16 -17.11 3.78
N GLN A 93 -0.78 -17.46 2.66
CA GLN A 93 -2.20 -17.78 2.57
C GLN A 93 -2.46 -19.00 1.66
N GLY A 94 -3.62 -19.62 1.86
CA GLY A 94 -4.16 -20.69 1.01
C GLY A 94 -5.19 -20.18 0.02
N GLY A 95 -6.40 -20.75 0.05
CA GLY A 95 -7.49 -20.35 -0.85
C GLY A 95 -8.00 -18.92 -0.58
N PRO A 96 -8.30 -18.12 -1.62
CA PRO A 96 -8.77 -16.75 -1.46
C PRO A 96 -10.22 -16.68 -0.96
N LEU A 97 -10.54 -15.63 -0.20
CA LEU A 97 -11.89 -15.34 0.26
C LEU A 97 -12.69 -14.61 -0.83
N MET A 98 -13.18 -15.35 -1.82
CA MET A 98 -13.88 -14.77 -2.99
C MET A 98 -15.08 -13.89 -2.63
N HIS A 99 -15.80 -14.22 -1.55
CA HIS A 99 -16.93 -13.40 -1.07
C HIS A 99 -16.49 -12.04 -0.50
N VAL A 100 -15.27 -11.93 0.03
CA VAL A 100 -14.68 -10.65 0.47
C VAL A 100 -14.16 -9.87 -0.73
N ILE A 101 -13.59 -10.55 -1.73
CA ILE A 101 -13.08 -9.90 -2.95
C ILE A 101 -14.23 -9.28 -3.77
N ALA A 102 -15.41 -9.90 -3.77
CA ALA A 102 -16.57 -9.43 -4.50
C ALA A 102 -17.31 -8.24 -3.84
N GLY A 103 -17.15 -8.04 -2.53
CA GLY A 103 -17.81 -6.97 -1.77
C GLY A 103 -17.08 -5.65 -1.85
#